data_AF-A0A1C6GVE6-F1
#
_entry.id   AF-A0A1C6GVE6-F1
#
_cell.length_a   1.000
_cell.length_b   1.000
_cell.length_c   1.000
_cell.angle_alpha   90.00
_cell.angle_beta   90.00
_cell.angle_gamma   90.00
#
_symmetry.space_group_name_H-M   'P 1'
#
loop_
_entity.id
_entity.type
_entity.pdbx_description
1 polymer ?
#
loop_
_entity_poly.entity_id
_entity_poly.type
_entity_poly.pdbx_seq_one_letter_code
_entity_poly.pdbx_strand_id
1 'polypeptide(L)'
;MRYRIYGVFLLALGLLTLILGLMPPRTTDVIIVGGAVIIAGLLEFTLARGRTPPRIPASCKKEAQKALELRRTIDWEKLKTTIRFEDAGITICAEENEEHLSYTRIKSAFESLHLWLVVCDDECALLLQKKDLRSGNADSFLSDIISKMNTGTDASG
;
A
#
# COMPACT_ATOMS: atom_id res chain seq x y z
N MET A 1 3.07 -1.00 -18.36
CA MET A 1 2.39 -2.23 -18.84
C MET A 1 0.87 -2.08 -19.06
N ARG A 2 0.12 -1.34 -18.22
CA ARG A 2 -1.35 -1.28 -18.28
C ARG A 2 -1.96 -0.71 -19.58
N TYR A 3 -1.34 0.32 -20.16
CA TYR A 3 -1.86 0.97 -21.39
C TYR A 3 -1.83 0.07 -22.64
N ARG A 4 -0.89 -0.87 -22.75
CA ARG A 4 -0.81 -1.78 -23.90
C ARG A 4 -1.98 -2.77 -23.94
N ILE A 5 -2.44 -3.22 -22.77
CA ILE A 5 -3.55 -4.18 -22.65
C ILE A 5 -4.87 -3.53 -23.04
N TYR A 6 -5.14 -2.31 -22.54
CA TYR A 6 -6.33 -1.55 -22.93
C TYR A 6 -6.32 -1.19 -24.42
N GLY A 7 -5.14 -0.87 -24.98
CA GLY A 7 -4.99 -0.63 -26.41
C GLY A 7 -5.39 -1.84 -27.26
N VAL A 8 -4.92 -3.05 -26.89
CA VAL A 8 -5.29 -4.29 -27.59
C VAL A 8 -6.78 -4.59 -27.45
N PHE A 9 -7.37 -4.37 -26.26
CA PHE A 9 -8.80 -4.54 -26.03
C PHE A 9 -9.65 -3.58 -26.88
N LEU A 10 -9.28 -2.31 -26.94
CA LEU A 10 -9.98 -1.31 -27.76
C LEU A 10 -9.84 -1.59 -29.25
N LEU A 11 -8.67 -2.08 -29.69
CA LEU A 11 -8.42 -2.46 -31.08
C LEU A 11 -9.27 -3.69 -31.46
N ALA A 12 -9.33 -4.71 -30.60
CA ALA A 12 -10.18 -5.88 -30.82
C ALA A 12 -11.67 -5.52 -30.84
N LEU A 13 -12.11 -4.64 -29.94
CA LEU A 13 -13.49 -4.15 -29.90
C LEU A 13 -13.83 -3.35 -31.17
N GLY A 14 -12.92 -2.47 -31.62
CA GLY A 14 -13.06 -1.72 -32.86
C GLY A 14 -13.11 -2.62 -34.10
N LEU A 15 -12.24 -3.63 -34.16
CA LEU A 15 -12.22 -4.61 -35.26
C LEU A 15 -13.50 -5.45 -35.30
N LEU A 16 -14.01 -5.88 -34.14
CA LEU A 16 -15.29 -6.57 -34.03
C LEU A 16 -16.45 -5.72 -34.57
N THR A 17 -16.51 -4.44 -34.18
CA THR A 17 -17.53 -3.51 -34.69
C THR A 17 -17.42 -3.28 -36.20
N LEU A 18 -16.19 -3.26 -36.73
CA LEU A 18 -15.94 -3.11 -38.17
C LEU A 18 -16.44 -4.33 -38.96
N ILE A 19 -16.17 -5.56 -38.47
CA ILE A 19 -16.60 -6.80 -39.10
C ILE A 19 -18.13 -6.92 -39.10
N LEU A 20 -18.78 -6.60 -37.97
CA LEU A 20 -20.25 -6.58 -37.89
C LEU A 20 -20.87 -5.50 -38.80
N GLY A 21 -20.20 -4.37 -39.00
CA GLY A 21 -20.65 -3.31 -39.90
C GLY A 21 -20.44 -3.61 -41.40
N LEU A 22 -19.50 -4.49 -41.74
CA LEU A 22 -19.21 -4.87 -43.13
C LEU A 22 -20.09 -6.03 -43.64
N MET A 23 -20.73 -6.77 -42.74
CA MET A 23 -21.61 -7.89 -43.09
C MET A 23 -23.00 -7.34 -43.48
N PRO A 24 -23.58 -7.71 -44.64
CA PRO A 24 -24.85 -7.16 -45.08
C PRO A 24 -25.96 -7.44 -44.05
N PRO A 25 -26.74 -6.41 -43.67
CA PRO A 25 -27.61 -6.46 -42.50
C PRO A 25 -28.80 -7.37 -42.81
N ARG A 26 -28.73 -8.64 -42.38
CA ARG A 26 -29.87 -9.54 -42.47
C ARG A 26 -30.80 -9.45 -41.25
N THR A 27 -30.41 -8.72 -40.21
CA THR A 27 -31.19 -8.53 -38.98
C THR A 27 -30.89 -7.15 -38.38
N THR A 28 -31.69 -6.15 -38.74
CA THR A 28 -31.66 -4.77 -38.21
C THR A 28 -31.67 -4.74 -36.67
N ASP A 29 -32.28 -5.75 -36.05
CA ASP A 29 -32.37 -5.92 -34.59
C ASP A 29 -31.00 -5.97 -33.89
N VAL A 30 -29.99 -6.58 -34.51
CA VAL A 30 -28.66 -6.74 -33.88
C VAL A 30 -27.90 -5.41 -33.81
N ILE A 31 -28.10 -4.53 -34.80
CA ILE A 31 -27.50 -3.19 -34.84
C ILE A 31 -28.13 -2.31 -33.75
N ILE A 32 -29.46 -2.38 -33.59
CA ILE A 32 -30.20 -1.62 -32.58
C ILE A 32 -29.79 -2.07 -31.17
N VAL A 33 -29.73 -3.39 -30.93
CA VAL A 33 -29.30 -3.95 -29.64
C VAL A 33 -27.85 -3.58 -29.32
N GLY A 34 -26.94 -3.68 -30.30
CA GLY A 34 -25.54 -3.31 -30.12
C GLY A 34 -25.37 -1.82 -29.78
N GLY A 35 -26.08 -0.93 -30.48
CA GLY A 35 -26.07 0.51 -30.19
C GLY A 35 -26.61 0.83 -28.79
N ALA A 36 -27.72 0.19 -28.39
CA ALA A 36 -28.31 0.38 -27.07
C ALA A 36 -27.38 -0.08 -25.94
N VAL A 37 -26.65 -1.19 -26.11
CA VAL A 37 -25.68 -1.68 -25.11
C VAL A 37 -24.50 -0.73 -24.94
N ILE A 38 -23.98 -0.16 -26.03
CA ILE A 38 -22.89 0.82 -25.96
C ILE A 38 -23.35 2.10 -25.26
N ILE A 39 -24.55 2.60 -25.58
CA ILE A 39 -25.12 3.79 -24.93
C ILE A 39 -25.38 3.53 -23.45
N ALA A 40 -25.95 2.36 -23.09
CA ALA A 40 -26.16 1.98 -21.70
C ALA A 40 -24.84 1.87 -20.92
N GLY A 41 -23.80 1.26 -21.52
CA GLY A 41 -22.47 1.18 -20.92
C GLY A 41 -21.79 2.53 -20.74
N LEU A 42 -21.93 3.44 -21.71
CA LEU A 42 -21.40 4.80 -21.62
C LEU A 42 -22.17 5.61 -20.55
N LEU A 43 -23.49 5.43 -20.48
CA LEU A 43 -24.34 6.05 -19.49
C LEU A 43 -23.99 5.57 -18.07
N GLU A 44 -23.81 4.27 -17.86
CA GLU A 44 -23.36 3.75 -16.56
C GLU A 44 -21.95 4.22 -16.21
N PHE A 45 -21.03 4.29 -17.18
CA PHE A 45 -19.68 4.79 -16.92
C PHE A 45 -19.68 6.27 -16.52
N THR A 46 -20.50 7.10 -17.17
CA THR A 46 -20.66 8.52 -16.81
C THR A 46 -21.34 8.69 -15.45
N LEU A 47 -22.37 7.88 -15.15
CA LEU A 47 -23.05 7.90 -13.86
C LEU A 47 -22.16 7.38 -12.72
N ALA A 48 -21.37 6.33 -12.96
CA ALA A 48 -20.42 5.79 -11.99
C ALA A 48 -19.28 6.79 -11.68
N ARG A 49 -18.88 7.61 -12.66
CA ARG A 49 -17.92 8.70 -12.48
C ARG A 49 -18.44 9.83 -11.57
N GLY A 50 -19.76 9.89 -11.34
CA GLY A 50 -20.42 10.83 -10.43
C GLY A 50 -20.36 10.46 -8.94
N ARG A 51 -19.91 9.25 -8.59
CA ARG A 51 -19.58 8.91 -7.19
C ARG A 51 -18.30 9.66 -6.81
N THR A 52 -18.49 10.91 -6.43
CA THR A 52 -17.46 11.73 -5.81
C THR A 52 -16.95 10.96 -4.58
N PRO A 53 -15.62 10.76 -4.45
CA PRO A 53 -15.07 10.14 -3.26
C PRO A 53 -15.56 10.93 -2.02
N PRO A 54 -15.87 10.25 -0.91
CA PRO A 54 -16.39 10.90 0.29
C PRO A 54 -15.51 12.10 0.63
N ARG A 55 -16.16 13.26 0.78
CA ARG A 55 -15.49 14.55 0.94
C ARG A 55 -14.63 14.47 2.19
N ILE A 56 -13.31 14.36 2.01
CA ILE A 56 -12.37 14.28 3.12
C ILE A 56 -12.56 15.56 3.97
N PRO A 57 -12.78 15.43 5.29
CA PRO A 57 -13.01 16.59 6.16
C PRO A 57 -11.88 17.62 6.03
N ALA A 58 -12.24 18.91 6.04
CA ALA A 58 -11.26 19.99 5.94
C ALA A 58 -10.25 19.97 7.11
N SER A 59 -10.63 19.42 8.27
CA SER A 59 -9.74 19.18 9.40
C SER A 59 -8.64 18.18 9.06
N CYS A 60 -8.98 17.02 8.45
CA CYS A 60 -8.00 16.03 8.01
C CYS A 60 -7.01 16.60 6.99
N LYS A 61 -7.47 17.49 6.10
CA LYS A 61 -6.59 18.12 5.11
C LYS A 61 -5.57 19.05 5.77
N LYS A 62 -5.97 19.83 6.79
CA LYS A 62 -5.07 20.72 7.54
C LYS A 62 -4.05 19.93 8.36
N GLU A 63 -4.48 18.88 9.05
CA GLU A 63 -3.56 18.05 9.85
C GLU A 63 -2.59 17.26 8.97
N ALA A 64 -3.07 16.69 7.85
CA ALA A 64 -2.19 16.04 6.87
C ALA A 64 -1.18 17.02 6.27
N GLN A 65 -1.60 18.28 6.03
CA GLN A 65 -0.70 19.31 5.53
C GLN A 65 0.40 19.66 6.55
N LYS A 66 0.05 19.85 7.82
CA LYS A 66 1.03 20.09 8.89
C LYS A 66 2.02 18.93 9.01
N ALA A 67 1.54 17.69 8.99
CA ALA A 67 2.38 16.49 9.04
C ALA A 67 3.33 16.40 7.83
N LEU A 68 2.86 16.81 6.64
CA LEU A 68 3.68 16.89 5.42
C LEU A 68 4.71 18.02 5.46
N GLU A 69 4.36 19.18 5.98
CA GLU A 69 5.28 20.31 6.14
C GLU A 69 6.40 19.97 7.11
N LEU A 70 6.08 19.36 8.26
CA LEU A 70 7.06 18.82 9.19
C LEU A 70 8.00 17.82 8.51
N ARG A 71 7.46 16.88 7.71
CA ARG A 71 8.28 15.90 6.96
C ARG A 71 9.15 16.49 5.85
N ARG A 72 8.80 17.65 5.29
CA ARG A 72 9.58 18.31 4.22
C ARG A 72 10.80 19.05 4.76
N THR A 73 10.76 19.50 6.01
CA THR A 73 11.90 20.11 6.69
C THR A 73 12.94 19.07 7.13
N ILE A 74 12.56 17.79 7.17
CA ILE A 74 13.45 16.68 7.50
C ILE A 74 14.36 16.41 6.30
N ASP A 75 15.66 16.63 6.50
CA ASP A 75 16.70 16.28 5.53
C ASP A 75 16.94 14.76 5.57
N TRP A 76 16.25 14.05 4.68
CA TRP A 76 16.30 12.58 4.59
C TRP A 76 17.67 12.05 4.15
N GLU A 77 18.54 12.87 3.56
CA GLU A 77 19.91 12.44 3.23
C GLU A 77 20.81 12.41 4.46
N LYS A 78 20.52 13.26 5.47
CA LYS A 78 21.21 13.27 6.76
C LYS A 78 20.63 12.28 7.77
N LEU A 79 19.33 12.00 7.72
CA LEU A 79 18.72 10.96 8.56
C LEU A 79 19.06 9.55 8.07
N LYS A 80 20.30 9.13 8.29
CA LYS A 80 20.71 7.73 8.12
C LYS A 80 20.41 6.93 9.38
N THR A 81 19.12 6.78 9.69
CA THR A 81 18.70 5.98 10.84
C THR A 81 19.03 4.51 10.59
N THR A 82 19.84 3.91 11.46
CA THR A 82 20.14 2.48 11.42
C THR A 82 19.44 1.80 12.57
N ILE A 83 18.58 0.83 12.25
CA ILE A 83 17.86 0.03 13.26
C ILE A 83 18.55 -1.33 13.34
N ARG A 84 18.91 -1.74 14.56
CA ARG A 84 19.59 -3.00 14.85
C ARG A 84 18.74 -3.80 15.82
N PHE A 85 18.43 -5.03 15.44
CA PHE A 85 17.73 -5.99 16.30
C PHE A 85 18.79 -6.90 16.91
N GLU A 86 19.10 -6.68 18.19
CA GLU A 86 20.10 -7.44 18.95
C GLU A 86 19.43 -8.34 19.97
N ASP A 87 20.20 -9.14 20.71
CA ASP A 87 19.63 -9.99 21.76
C ASP A 87 19.11 -9.20 22.96
N ALA A 88 19.75 -8.08 23.29
CA ALA A 88 19.37 -7.21 24.41
C ALA A 88 18.11 -6.36 24.10
N GLY A 89 17.84 -6.07 22.84
CA GLY A 89 16.75 -5.18 22.44
C GLY A 89 16.87 -4.70 21.00
N ILE A 90 16.05 -3.70 20.68
CA ILE A 90 16.09 -2.96 19.43
C ILE A 90 16.85 -1.66 19.67
N THR A 91 17.90 -1.42 18.91
CA THR A 91 18.69 -0.20 18.98
C THR A 91 18.43 0.64 17.74
N ILE A 92 17.95 1.86 17.93
CA ILE A 92 17.71 2.84 16.87
C ILE A 92 18.81 3.89 16.98
N CYS A 93 19.78 3.82 16.06
CA CYS A 93 20.84 4.81 15.95
C CYS A 93 20.41 5.90 14.97
N ALA A 94 20.11 7.08 15.47
CA ALA A 94 20.06 8.33 14.72
C ALA A 94 21.34 9.13 15.02
N GLU A 95 21.81 10.00 14.11
CA GLU A 95 23.17 10.58 14.13
C GLU A 95 23.71 11.01 15.52
N GLU A 96 22.88 11.63 16.36
CA GLU A 96 23.28 12.11 17.69
C GLU A 96 22.54 11.42 18.85
N ASN A 97 21.66 10.46 18.58
CA ASN A 97 20.85 9.81 19.60
C ASN A 97 20.71 8.31 19.35
N GLU A 98 21.04 7.53 20.37
CA GLU A 98 20.88 6.08 20.39
C GLU A 98 19.74 5.74 21.33
N GLU A 99 18.61 5.34 20.75
CA GLU A 99 17.45 4.90 21.52
C GLU A 99 17.44 3.38 21.61
N HIS A 100 17.35 2.87 22.84
CA HIS A 100 17.24 1.44 23.08
C HIS A 100 15.82 1.08 23.51
N LEU A 101 15.23 0.12 22.81
CA LEU A 101 13.86 -0.36 22.96
C LEU A 101 13.89 -1.83 23.37
N SER A 102 13.35 -2.13 24.56
CA SER A 102 13.18 -3.52 24.99
C SER A 102 12.13 -4.26 24.16
N TYR A 103 12.36 -5.55 23.89
CA TYR A 103 11.36 -6.42 23.25
C TYR A 103 10.07 -6.57 24.05
N THR A 104 10.12 -6.34 25.37
CA THR A 104 8.92 -6.38 26.24
C THR A 104 7.90 -5.29 25.90
N ARG A 105 8.33 -4.22 25.22
CA ARG A 105 7.46 -3.13 24.76
C ARG A 105 6.69 -3.50 23.48
N ILE A 106 7.09 -4.58 22.80
CA ILE A 106 6.43 -4.99 21.56
C ILE A 106 5.11 -5.67 21.94
N LYS A 107 3.99 -5.09 21.51
CA LYS A 107 2.66 -5.66 21.72
C LYS A 107 2.26 -6.62 20.59
N SER A 108 2.69 -6.31 19.37
CA SER A 108 2.37 -7.13 18.20
C SER A 108 3.36 -6.88 17.06
N ALA A 109 3.53 -7.90 16.23
CA ALA A 109 4.30 -7.81 15.00
C ALA A 109 3.49 -8.43 13.84
N PHE A 110 3.52 -7.78 12.69
CA PHE A 110 2.81 -8.19 11.48
C PHE A 110 3.75 -8.23 10.29
N GLU A 111 3.49 -9.17 9.39
CA GLU A 111 4.22 -9.31 8.14
C GLU A 111 3.30 -9.14 6.94
N SER A 112 3.84 -8.47 5.93
CA SER A 112 3.26 -8.35 4.60
C SER A 112 4.26 -8.82 3.54
N LEU A 113 3.87 -8.72 2.27
CA LEU A 113 4.71 -9.11 1.15
C LEU A 113 6.05 -8.34 1.13
N HIS A 114 6.04 -7.07 1.51
CA HIS A 114 7.21 -6.18 1.40
C HIS A 114 7.60 -5.48 2.70
N LEU A 115 6.80 -5.65 3.76
CA LEU A 115 6.90 -4.85 4.97
C LEU A 115 6.79 -5.73 6.21
N TRP A 116 7.48 -5.33 7.27
CA TRP A 116 7.17 -5.73 8.64
C TRP A 116 6.68 -4.51 9.42
N LEU A 117 5.64 -4.70 10.22
CA LEU A 117 5.13 -3.70 11.14
C LEU A 117 5.30 -4.24 12.56
N VAL A 118 6.11 -3.58 13.36
CA VAL A 118 6.32 -3.91 14.78
C VAL A 118 5.70 -2.80 15.61
N VAL A 119 4.67 -3.12 16.39
CA VAL A 119 3.95 -2.16 17.24
C VAL A 119 4.53 -2.21 18.64
N CYS A 120 5.11 -1.10 19.08
CA CYS A 120 5.76 -0.91 20.36
C CYS A 120 4.87 -0.02 21.24
N ASP A 121 4.31 -0.58 22.31
CA ASP A 121 3.33 0.07 23.20
C ASP A 121 2.17 0.73 22.43
N ASP A 122 1.56 1.78 22.98
CA ASP A 122 0.48 2.54 22.34
C ASP A 122 0.97 3.78 21.57
N GLU A 123 2.27 4.11 21.66
CA GLU A 123 2.84 5.35 21.15
C GLU A 123 3.80 5.15 19.97
N CYS A 124 4.34 3.95 19.77
CA CYS A 124 5.40 3.72 18.79
C CYS A 124 5.08 2.56 17.84
N ALA A 125 5.41 2.72 16.56
CA ALA A 125 5.35 1.64 15.59
C ALA A 125 6.52 1.76 14.62
N LEU A 126 7.23 0.65 14.43
CA LEU A 126 8.33 0.54 13.48
C LEU A 126 7.80 -0.11 12.21
N LEU A 127 7.80 0.66 11.13
CA LEU A 127 7.49 0.17 9.79
C LEU A 127 8.80 -0.06 9.02
N LEU A 128 9.11 -1.33 8.77
CA LEU A 128 10.37 -1.77 8.16
C LEU A 128 10.11 -2.32 6.76
N GLN A 129 10.93 -1.95 5.79
CA GLN A 129 10.85 -2.53 4.44
C GLN A 129 11.83 -3.69 4.31
N LYS A 130 11.35 -4.82 3.81
CA LYS A 130 12.18 -6.04 3.64
C LYS A 130 13.39 -5.80 2.76
N LYS A 131 13.26 -4.94 1.73
CA LYS A 131 14.35 -4.58 0.82
C LYS A 131 15.45 -3.74 1.45
N ASP A 132 15.18 -3.10 2.60
CA ASP A 132 16.14 -2.26 3.31
C ASP A 132 16.93 -3.10 4.35
N LEU A 133 16.65 -4.41 4.46
CA LEU A 133 17.39 -5.34 5.31
C LEU A 133 18.83 -5.46 4.78
N ARG A 134 19.80 -5.02 5.59
CA ARG A 134 21.22 -5.05 5.23
C ARG A 134 21.90 -6.37 5.58
N SER A 135 21.40 -7.06 6.59
CA SER A 135 21.98 -8.30 7.13
C SER A 135 20.93 -9.09 7.92
N GLY A 136 21.09 -10.42 7.96
CA GLY A 136 20.18 -11.33 8.67
C GLY A 136 19.22 -12.06 7.72
N ASN A 137 18.41 -12.96 8.29
CA ASN A 137 17.43 -13.73 7.54
C ASN A 137 16.04 -13.06 7.65
N ALA A 138 15.49 -12.66 6.51
CA ALA A 138 14.15 -12.09 6.43
C ALA A 138 13.06 -13.09 6.87
N ASP A 139 13.23 -14.38 6.55
CA ASP A 139 12.21 -15.40 6.79
C ASP A 139 12.10 -15.79 8.27
N SER A 140 13.18 -15.67 9.04
CA SER A 140 13.16 -15.95 10.48
C SER A 140 12.77 -14.74 11.32
N PHE A 141 12.90 -13.52 10.79
CA PHE A 141 12.77 -12.28 11.53
C PHE A 141 11.51 -12.22 12.41
N LEU A 142 10.33 -12.47 11.85
CA LEU A 142 9.09 -12.35 12.61
C LEU A 142 8.98 -13.44 13.70
N SER A 143 9.46 -14.64 13.43
CA SER A 143 9.52 -15.73 14.43
C SER A 143 10.45 -15.37 15.58
N ASP A 144 11.61 -14.77 15.27
CA ASP A 144 12.60 -14.34 16.25
C ASP A 144 12.03 -13.22 17.16
N ILE A 145 11.32 -12.24 16.58
CA ILE A 145 10.66 -11.16 17.33
C ILE A 145 9.58 -11.72 18.27
N ILE A 146 8.71 -12.61 17.78
CA ILE A 146 7.65 -13.21 18.59
C ILE A 146 8.25 -14.04 19.73
N SER A 147 9.31 -14.80 19.46
CA SER A 147 10.01 -15.56 20.50
C SER A 147 10.54 -14.64 21.59
N LYS A 148 11.20 -13.53 21.22
CA LYS A 148 11.80 -12.58 22.16
C LYS A 148 10.77 -11.79 22.97
N MET A 149 9.62 -11.48 22.37
CA MET A 149 8.48 -10.86 23.05
C MET A 149 7.96 -11.76 24.19
N ASN A 150 7.85 -13.07 23.95
CA ASN A 150 7.33 -14.01 24.94
C ASN A 150 8.33 -14.27 26.08
N THR A 151 9.64 -14.36 25.79
CA THR A 151 10.67 -14.65 26.81
C THR A 151 10.82 -13.57 27.88
N GLY A 152 10.40 -12.33 27.62
CA GLY A 152 10.42 -11.25 28.62
C GLY A 152 9.28 -11.33 29.64
N THR A 153 8.28 -12.19 29.43
CA THR A 153 7.12 -12.33 30.31
C THR A 153 7.38 -13.31 31.47
N ASP A 154 8.38 -14.19 31.34
CA ASP A 154 8.68 -15.26 32.31
C ASP A 154 9.61 -14.83 33.45
N ALA A 155 10.07 -13.58 33.48
CA ALA A 155 11.01 -13.05 34.49
C ALA A 155 10.33 -12.29 35.66
N SER A 156 9.01 -12.39 35.79
CA SER A 156 8.26 -11.82 36.92
C SER A 156 7.26 -12.84 37.47
N GLY A 157 7.80 -13.86 38.14
CA GLY A 157 7.07 -14.83 38.95
C GLY A 157 7.71 -14.99 40.32
#